data_AF-K1TY77-F1
#
_entry.id   AF-K1TY77-F1
#
_cell.length_a   1.000
_cell.length_b   1.000
_cell.length_c   1.000
_cell.angle_alpha   90.00
_cell.angle_beta   90.00
_cell.angle_gamma   90.00
#
_symmetry.space_group_name_H-M   'P 1'
#
loop_
_entity.id
_entity.type
_entity.pdbx_description
1 polymer ?
#
loop_
_entity_poly.entity_id
_entity_poly.type
_entity_poly.pdbx_seq_one_letter_code
_entity_poly.pdbx_strand_id
1 'polypeptide(L)'
;FCTIAEPIRYYNRDNESGAWYSSTPDWHENGSLIREDLIFEVITNGVVCALDGNGNFEGKKPFVPFYQFRQSLVQSIHAQHPHLQDHEALREKLLSLPDARETVGHGWYWENWLLATDVENTAEEAVDSVEWLNNQFHILAVCYTHKPTGFVFTNYRFRDKRSRSQIFRT
;
A
#
# COMPACT_ATOMS: atom_id res chain seq x y z
N PHE A 1 10.20 34.92 4.94
CA PHE A 1 10.14 33.45 5.05
C PHE A 1 10.81 32.87 3.81
N CYS A 2 11.90 32.12 3.99
CA CYS A 2 12.61 31.46 2.88
C CYS A 2 12.08 30.02 2.78
N THR A 3 11.49 29.67 1.64
CA THR A 3 11.29 28.27 1.27
C THR A 3 12.64 27.73 0.82
N ILE A 4 13.17 26.73 1.51
CA ILE A 4 14.34 26.00 1.02
C ILE A 4 13.82 25.13 -0.13
N ALA A 5 14.14 25.52 -1.36
CA ALA A 5 13.59 24.91 -2.57
C ALA A 5 14.00 23.44 -2.74
N GLU A 6 15.04 23.00 -2.02
CA GLU A 6 15.52 21.62 -2.02
C GLU A 6 15.78 21.16 -0.58
N PRO A 7 15.32 19.95 -0.19
CA PRO A 7 15.71 19.38 1.09
C PRO A 7 17.23 19.13 1.08
N ILE A 8 17.93 19.71 2.06
CA ILE A 8 19.40 19.59 2.19
C ILE A 8 19.83 18.11 2.36
N ARG A 9 18.91 17.25 2.81
CA ARG A 9 19.12 15.81 3.01
C ARG A 9 17.82 15.05 2.73
N TYR A 10 17.98 13.86 2.16
CA TYR A 10 16.89 12.91 1.98
C TYR A 10 16.97 11.83 3.06
N TYR A 11 15.80 11.34 3.45
CA TYR A 11 15.65 10.28 4.41
C TYR A 11 14.71 9.24 3.82
N ASN A 12 15.11 7.97 3.94
CA ASN A 12 14.27 6.86 3.58
C ASN A 12 13.83 6.13 4.85
N ARG A 13 12.60 5.64 4.86
CA ARG A 13 12.11 4.75 5.90
C ARG A 13 11.98 3.38 5.28
N ASP A 14 12.73 2.44 5.81
CA ASP A 14 12.73 1.08 5.32
C ASP A 14 11.34 0.44 5.45
N ASN A 15 10.83 -0.13 4.36
CA ASN A 15 9.46 -0.65 4.31
C ASN A 15 9.28 -1.97 5.07
N GLU A 16 10.39 -2.68 5.34
CA GLU A 16 10.37 -3.98 6.02
C GLU A 16 10.61 -3.82 7.53
N SER A 17 11.72 -3.18 7.92
CA SER A 17 12.10 -2.97 9.31
C SER A 17 11.46 -1.73 9.95
N GLY A 18 11.03 -0.75 9.14
CA GLY A 18 10.51 0.53 9.62
C GLY A 18 11.57 1.52 10.11
N ALA A 19 12.86 1.20 9.99
CA ALA A 19 13.94 2.07 10.44
C ALA A 19 14.19 3.22 9.46
N TRP A 20 14.60 4.36 9.99
CA TRP A 20 14.98 5.54 9.21
C TRP A 20 16.47 5.51 8.85
N TYR A 21 16.77 5.81 7.59
CA TYR A 21 18.10 5.92 7.03
C TYR A 21 18.27 7.28 6.33
N SER A 22 19.49 7.79 6.25
CA SER A 22 19.81 8.81 5.25
C SER A 22 19.67 8.22 3.85
N SER A 23 19.46 9.06 2.84
CA SER A 23 19.44 8.62 1.45
C SER A 23 20.05 9.69 0.54
N THR A 24 20.54 9.26 -0.61
CA THR A 24 20.91 10.17 -1.71
C THR A 24 19.74 10.28 -2.68
N PRO A 25 19.50 11.47 -3.27
CA PRO A 25 18.35 11.69 -4.15
C PRO A 25 18.33 10.75 -5.36
N ASP A 26 19.50 10.32 -5.84
CA ASP A 26 19.63 9.64 -7.13
C ASP A 26 19.33 8.13 -7.09
N TRP A 27 19.46 7.50 -5.93
CA TRP A 27 19.43 6.03 -5.84
C TRP A 27 18.30 5.48 -4.97
N HIS A 28 17.63 6.33 -4.17
CA HIS A 28 16.58 5.90 -3.22
C HIS A 28 17.00 4.76 -2.29
N GLU A 29 18.29 4.50 -2.16
CA GLU A 29 18.86 3.45 -1.32
C GLU A 29 19.01 3.94 0.12
N ASN A 30 18.95 2.98 1.05
CA ASN A 30 19.25 3.22 2.45
C ASN A 30 20.75 3.48 2.61
N GLY A 31 21.09 4.68 3.09
CA GLY A 31 22.43 5.05 3.50
C GLY A 31 22.70 4.66 4.95
N SER A 32 23.10 5.63 5.78
CA SER A 32 23.39 5.39 7.19
C SER A 32 22.13 5.37 8.04
N LEU A 33 22.07 4.44 9.00
CA LEU A 33 21.00 4.41 10.00
C LEU A 33 20.94 5.74 10.75
N ILE A 34 19.74 6.29 10.88
CA ILE A 34 19.53 7.53 11.61
C ILE A 34 19.65 7.28 13.11
N ARG A 35 20.24 8.23 13.83
CA ARG A 35 20.42 8.15 15.27
C ARG A 35 19.08 8.15 16.00
N GLU A 36 19.05 7.55 17.19
CA GLU A 36 17.84 7.39 18.01
C GLU A 36 17.32 8.71 18.60
N ASP A 37 18.16 9.73 18.72
CA ASP A 37 17.81 11.06 19.24
C ASP A 37 17.14 11.99 18.22
N LEU A 38 16.92 11.51 17.00
CA LEU A 38 16.23 12.27 15.95
C LEU A 38 14.75 11.87 15.84
N ILE A 39 13.89 12.89 15.82
CA ILE A 39 12.43 12.76 15.66
C ILE A 39 12.05 13.33 14.29
N PHE A 40 11.23 12.58 13.57
CA PHE A 40 10.61 12.99 12.31
C PHE A 40 9.16 13.38 12.54
N GLU A 41 8.83 14.61 12.16
CA GLU A 41 7.44 15.04 12.00
C GLU A 41 6.95 14.64 10.61
N VAL A 42 6.01 13.70 10.55
CA VAL A 42 5.37 13.31 9.30
C VAL A 42 4.19 14.25 9.07
N ILE A 43 4.21 14.99 7.97
CA ILE A 43 3.22 16.03 7.66
C ILE A 43 2.44 15.64 6.40
N THR A 44 1.12 15.79 6.45
CA THR A 44 0.24 15.63 5.30
C THR A 44 -0.73 16.81 5.27
N ASN A 45 -0.85 17.48 4.12
CA ASN A 45 -1.70 18.67 3.95
C ASN A 45 -1.45 19.77 5.00
N GLY A 46 -0.19 19.97 5.40
CA GLY A 46 0.22 20.98 6.38
C GLY A 46 -0.08 20.62 7.85
N VAL A 47 -0.54 19.41 8.13
CA VAL A 47 -0.83 18.93 9.50
C VAL A 47 0.10 17.78 9.86
N VAL A 48 0.67 17.83 11.06
CA VAL A 48 1.46 16.71 11.61
C VAL A 48 0.52 15.53 11.87
N CYS A 49 0.76 14.42 11.17
CA CYS A 49 -0.05 13.21 11.27
C CYS A 49 0.62 12.12 12.11
N ALA A 50 1.95 12.13 12.25
CA ALA A 50 2.69 11.25 13.14
C ALA A 50 4.01 11.87 13.61
N LEU A 51 4.48 11.44 14.78
CA LEU A 51 5.84 11.64 15.26
C LEU A 51 6.52 10.27 15.27
N ASP A 52 7.60 10.12 14.50
CA ASP A 52 8.33 8.87 14.37
C ASP A 52 9.84 9.08 14.49
N GLY A 53 10.62 8.01 14.47
CA GLY A 53 12.08 8.03 14.56
C GLY A 53 12.61 6.68 14.99
N ASN A 54 13.93 6.55 15.08
CA ASN A 54 14.52 5.27 15.49
C ASN A 54 14.46 5.07 17.02
N GLY A 55 14.55 6.14 17.82
CA GLY A 55 14.45 6.05 19.28
C GLY A 55 13.02 5.98 19.81
N ASN A 56 12.85 5.59 21.08
CA ASN A 56 11.57 5.63 21.77
C ASN A 56 11.41 6.95 22.54
N PHE A 57 10.23 7.57 22.49
CA PHE A 57 9.95 8.85 23.15
C PHE A 57 8.45 9.03 23.42
N GLU A 58 8.11 9.92 24.36
CA GLU A 58 6.72 10.22 24.69
C GLU A 58 5.99 10.83 23.48
N GLY A 59 4.78 10.32 23.20
CA GLY A 59 3.99 10.76 22.05
C GLY A 59 4.43 10.16 20.71
N LYS A 60 5.43 9.26 20.68
CA LYS A 60 5.78 8.50 19.47
C LYS A 60 4.57 7.73 18.97
N LYS A 61 4.19 8.01 17.72
CA LYS A 61 3.18 7.26 16.98
C LYS A 61 3.92 6.60 15.82
N PRO A 62 4.32 5.32 15.95
CA PRO A 62 5.06 4.63 14.90
C PRO A 62 4.33 4.78 13.56
N PHE A 63 5.03 5.28 12.56
CA PHE A 63 4.52 5.24 11.21
C PHE A 63 4.48 3.77 10.79
N VAL A 64 3.31 3.13 10.71
CA VAL A 64 3.24 1.77 10.19
C VAL A 64 3.45 1.86 8.68
N PRO A 65 4.49 1.22 8.09
CA PRO A 65 4.66 1.19 6.64
C PRO A 65 3.36 0.77 5.98
N PHE A 66 2.99 1.44 4.89
CA PHE A 66 1.74 1.15 4.19
C PHE A 66 1.63 -0.33 3.80
N TYR A 67 2.75 -0.99 3.48
CA TYR A 67 2.79 -2.43 3.21
C TYR A 67 2.32 -3.27 4.41
N GLN A 68 2.90 -3.06 5.59
CA GLN A 68 2.53 -3.80 6.81
C GLN A 68 1.08 -3.51 7.21
N PHE A 69 0.69 -2.23 7.17
CA PHE A 69 -0.68 -1.81 7.42
C PHE A 69 -1.67 -2.51 6.47
N ARG A 70 -1.36 -2.52 5.17
CA ARG A 70 -2.16 -3.19 4.14
C ARG A 70 -2.25 -4.68 4.40
N GLN A 71 -1.15 -5.36 4.73
CA GLN A 71 -1.13 -6.80 5.01
C GLN A 71 -2.03 -7.17 6.19
N SER A 72 -1.87 -6.52 7.34
CA SER A 72 -2.72 -6.78 8.52
C SER A 72 -4.20 -6.53 8.23
N LEU A 73 -4.50 -5.52 7.42
CA LEU A 73 -5.86 -5.18 7.07
C LEU A 73 -6.49 -6.16 6.07
N VAL A 74 -5.75 -6.57 5.03
CA VAL A 74 -6.19 -7.61 4.09
C VAL A 74 -6.54 -8.89 4.84
N GLN A 75 -5.69 -9.30 5.79
CA GLN A 75 -5.96 -10.47 6.65
C GLN A 75 -7.25 -10.30 7.46
N SER A 76 -7.46 -9.12 8.05
CA SER A 76 -8.69 -8.83 8.82
C SER A 76 -9.95 -8.89 7.95
N ILE A 77 -9.90 -8.30 6.76
CA ILE A 77 -11.05 -8.30 5.84
C ILE A 77 -11.31 -9.69 5.30
N HIS A 78 -10.27 -10.44 4.93
CA HIS A 78 -10.43 -11.81 4.45
C HIS A 78 -11.06 -12.72 5.52
N ALA A 79 -10.72 -12.52 6.80
CA ALA A 79 -11.37 -13.24 7.90
C ALA A 79 -12.88 -12.91 8.02
N GLN A 80 -13.28 -11.68 7.72
CA GLN A 80 -14.68 -11.24 7.75
C GLN A 80 -15.45 -11.63 6.46
N HIS A 81 -14.76 -11.69 5.33
CA HIS A 81 -15.30 -11.97 4.01
C HIS A 81 -14.56 -13.14 3.33
N PRO A 82 -14.66 -14.37 3.87
CA PRO A 82 -13.89 -15.53 3.37
C PRO A 82 -14.29 -15.98 1.95
N HIS A 83 -15.38 -15.43 1.40
CA HIS A 83 -15.81 -15.66 0.03
C HIS A 83 -15.03 -14.82 -1.00
N LEU A 84 -14.35 -13.75 -0.57
CA LEU A 84 -13.53 -12.92 -1.46
C LEU A 84 -12.22 -13.64 -1.76
N GLN A 85 -11.97 -13.87 -3.04
CA GLN A 85 -10.73 -14.49 -3.52
C GLN A 85 -9.67 -13.42 -3.73
N ASP A 86 -8.46 -13.61 -3.22
CA ASP A 86 -7.37 -12.63 -3.33
C ASP A 86 -6.38 -12.99 -4.46
N HIS A 87 -5.25 -12.30 -4.47
CA HIS A 87 -4.19 -12.55 -5.45
C HIS A 87 -3.54 -13.93 -5.29
N GLU A 88 -3.51 -14.51 -4.09
CA GLU A 88 -3.00 -15.88 -3.89
C GLU A 88 -3.98 -16.90 -4.46
N ALA A 89 -5.29 -16.70 -4.28
CA ALA A 89 -6.30 -17.54 -4.90
C ALA A 89 -6.23 -17.50 -6.44
N LEU A 90 -5.97 -16.31 -7.03
CA LEU A 90 -5.70 -16.20 -8.47
C LEU A 90 -4.43 -16.98 -8.86
N ARG A 91 -3.37 -16.91 -8.04
CA ARG A 91 -2.12 -17.64 -8.28
C ARG A 91 -2.35 -19.14 -8.30
N GLU A 92 -3.04 -19.67 -7.29
CA GLU A 92 -3.38 -21.09 -7.22
C GLU A 92 -4.25 -21.52 -8.41
N LYS A 93 -5.23 -20.70 -8.79
CA LYS A 93 -6.03 -20.94 -10.00
C LYS A 93 -5.16 -21.05 -11.24
N LEU A 94 -4.20 -20.14 -11.43
CA LEU A 94 -3.30 -20.14 -12.58
C LEU A 94 -2.35 -21.35 -12.55
N LEU A 95 -1.78 -21.69 -11.38
CA LEU A 95 -0.91 -22.86 -11.22
C LEU A 95 -1.64 -24.20 -11.45
N SER A 96 -2.97 -24.22 -11.33
CA SER A 96 -3.79 -25.41 -11.64
C SER A 96 -4.04 -25.64 -13.14
N LEU A 97 -3.72 -24.67 -14.01
CA LEU A 97 -3.92 -24.82 -15.45
C LEU A 97 -2.87 -25.77 -16.06
N PRO A 98 -3.22 -26.54 -17.10
CA PRO A 98 -2.25 -27.32 -17.87
C PRO A 98 -1.12 -26.41 -18.37
N ASP A 99 0.12 -26.89 -18.32
CA ASP A 99 1.34 -26.21 -18.80
C ASP A 99 1.72 -24.90 -18.05
N ALA A 100 0.92 -24.46 -17.06
CA ALA A 100 1.16 -23.20 -16.36
C ALA A 100 2.36 -23.20 -15.42
N ARG A 101 2.82 -24.37 -14.95
CA ARG A 101 4.00 -24.45 -14.06
C ARG A 101 5.29 -23.99 -14.75
N GLU A 102 5.40 -24.15 -16.07
CA GLU A 102 6.56 -23.70 -16.84
C GLU A 102 6.49 -22.21 -17.19
N THR A 103 5.29 -21.67 -17.45
CA THR A 103 5.09 -20.25 -17.82
C THR A 103 4.86 -19.31 -16.64
N VAL A 104 4.32 -19.78 -15.51
CA VAL A 104 4.06 -18.96 -14.31
C VAL A 104 5.16 -19.11 -13.27
N GLY A 105 5.91 -20.22 -13.28
CA GLY A 105 6.98 -20.51 -12.32
C GLY A 105 8.23 -19.64 -12.46
N HIS A 106 8.46 -19.04 -13.62
CA HIS A 106 9.53 -18.05 -13.83
C HIS A 106 8.99 -16.65 -13.54
N GLY A 107 9.40 -16.05 -12.41
CA GLY A 107 8.82 -14.84 -11.80
C GLY A 107 8.66 -13.60 -12.70
N TRP A 108 9.26 -13.56 -13.89
CA TRP A 108 9.11 -12.51 -14.89
C TRP A 108 7.77 -12.55 -15.65
N TYR A 109 7.08 -13.70 -15.66
CA TYR A 109 5.82 -13.87 -16.40
C TYR A 109 4.59 -13.63 -15.53
N TRP A 110 4.67 -13.81 -14.21
CA TRP A 110 3.55 -13.61 -13.28
C TRP A 110 2.95 -12.19 -13.38
N GLU A 111 3.81 -11.18 -13.46
CA GLU A 111 3.39 -9.78 -13.57
C GLU A 111 2.64 -9.50 -14.89
N ASN A 112 3.00 -10.18 -15.97
CA ASN A 112 2.32 -10.02 -17.26
C ASN A 112 0.89 -10.60 -17.24
N TRP A 113 0.61 -11.61 -16.42
CA TRP A 113 -0.74 -12.17 -16.25
C TRP A 113 -1.65 -11.27 -15.42
N LEU A 114 -1.09 -10.52 -14.46
CA LEU A 114 -1.83 -9.46 -13.75
C LEU A 114 -2.36 -8.37 -14.70
N LEU A 115 -1.64 -8.11 -15.80
CA LEU A 115 -2.06 -7.15 -16.83
C LEU A 115 -3.23 -7.66 -17.70
N ALA A 116 -3.51 -8.96 -17.72
CA ALA A 116 -4.61 -9.56 -18.47
C ALA A 116 -5.98 -9.43 -17.77
N THR A 117 -6.11 -8.42 -16.90
CA THR A 117 -7.28 -8.17 -16.08
C THR A 117 -8.29 -7.28 -16.82
N ASP A 118 -9.58 -7.58 -16.68
CA ASP A 118 -10.66 -6.69 -17.13
C ASP A 118 -10.86 -5.53 -16.16
N VAL A 119 -10.10 -4.46 -16.41
CA VAL A 119 -10.16 -3.22 -15.63
C VAL A 119 -11.35 -2.33 -16.01
N GLU A 120 -11.99 -2.56 -17.16
CA GLU A 120 -13.09 -1.73 -17.65
C GLU A 120 -14.42 -2.12 -16.99
N ASN A 121 -14.58 -3.40 -16.62
CA ASN A 121 -15.78 -3.94 -16.00
C ASN A 121 -15.61 -4.27 -14.50
N THR A 122 -14.83 -3.48 -13.77
CA THR A 122 -14.63 -3.69 -12.34
C THR A 122 -15.85 -3.28 -11.53
N ALA A 123 -16.24 -4.11 -10.56
CA ALA A 123 -17.19 -3.73 -9.53
C ALA A 123 -16.42 -3.29 -8.27
N GLU A 124 -16.79 -2.14 -7.71
CA GLU A 124 -16.26 -1.67 -6.42
C GLU A 124 -17.36 -1.75 -5.35
N GLU A 125 -17.05 -2.36 -4.21
CA GLU A 125 -17.91 -2.41 -3.03
C GLU A 125 -17.16 -1.86 -1.81
N ALA A 126 -17.81 -0.97 -1.04
CA ALA A 126 -17.25 -0.52 0.23
C ALA A 126 -17.49 -1.59 1.30
N VAL A 127 -16.42 -2.21 1.77
CA VAL A 127 -16.49 -3.34 2.71
C VAL A 127 -16.24 -2.92 4.16
N ASP A 128 -15.42 -1.90 4.39
CA ASP A 128 -15.11 -1.41 5.74
C ASP A 128 -14.47 -0.01 5.70
N SER A 129 -14.02 0.51 6.85
CA SER A 129 -13.25 1.73 6.96
C SER A 129 -12.19 1.65 8.05
N VAL A 130 -11.09 2.39 7.85
CA VAL A 130 -9.93 2.35 8.74
C VAL A 130 -9.33 3.73 8.94
N GLU A 131 -8.73 3.94 10.10
CA GLU A 131 -7.88 5.10 10.36
C GLU A 131 -6.41 4.74 10.15
N TRP A 132 -5.70 5.56 9.38
CA TRP A 132 -4.26 5.46 9.23
C TRP A 132 -3.66 6.86 9.20
N LEU A 133 -2.70 7.13 10.08
CA LEU A 133 -2.05 8.44 10.24
C LEU A 133 -3.05 9.59 10.44
N ASN A 134 -4.00 9.43 11.36
CA ASN A 134 -5.10 10.38 11.63
C ASN A 134 -5.97 10.71 10.40
N ASN A 135 -5.90 9.89 9.35
CA ASN A 135 -6.72 10.01 8.15
C ASN A 135 -7.68 8.83 8.08
N GLN A 136 -8.93 9.11 7.75
CA GLN A 136 -9.97 8.10 7.64
C GLN A 136 -10.11 7.66 6.18
N PHE A 137 -10.09 6.35 5.94
CA PHE A 137 -10.22 5.75 4.62
C PHE A 137 -11.43 4.82 4.56
N HIS A 138 -12.14 4.84 3.43
CA HIS A 138 -12.98 3.72 3.02
C HIS A 138 -12.11 2.64 2.41
N ILE A 139 -12.42 1.39 2.74
CA ILE A 139 -11.81 0.23 2.12
C ILE A 139 -12.78 -0.30 1.09
N LEU A 140 -12.33 -0.36 -0.15
CA LEU A 140 -13.11 -0.79 -1.29
C LEU A 140 -12.56 -2.14 -1.75
N ALA A 141 -13.41 -3.17 -1.73
CA ALA A 141 -13.16 -4.41 -2.45
C ALA A 141 -13.43 -4.14 -3.93
N VAL A 142 -12.42 -4.31 -4.76
CA VAL A 142 -12.51 -4.15 -6.20
C VAL A 142 -12.37 -5.52 -6.84
N CYS A 143 -13.46 -5.99 -7.43
CA CYS A 143 -13.52 -7.26 -8.12
C CYS A 143 -13.02 -7.11 -9.55
N TYR A 144 -12.05 -7.94 -9.89
CA TYR A 144 -11.41 -8.02 -11.19
C TYR A 144 -11.66 -9.38 -11.80
N THR A 145 -11.92 -9.40 -13.10
CA THR A 145 -12.00 -10.66 -13.87
C THR A 145 -10.70 -10.85 -14.64
N HIS A 146 -10.01 -11.96 -14.43
CA HIS A 146 -8.88 -12.34 -15.26
C HIS A 146 -9.39 -12.84 -16.62
N LYS A 147 -9.18 -12.06 -17.69
CA LYS A 147 -9.81 -12.28 -19.01
C LYS A 147 -9.59 -13.69 -19.57
N PRO A 148 -8.37 -14.28 -19.50
CA PRO A 148 -8.14 -15.61 -20.05
C PRO A 148 -8.88 -16.74 -19.34
N THR A 149 -9.16 -16.60 -18.04
CA THR A 149 -9.74 -17.70 -17.24
C THR A 149 -11.16 -17.44 -16.75
N GLY A 150 -11.65 -16.20 -16.86
CA GLY A 150 -12.90 -15.76 -16.25
C GLY A 150 -12.88 -15.75 -14.71
N PHE A 151 -11.71 -15.97 -14.09
CA PHE A 151 -11.60 -16.05 -12.63
C PHE A 151 -11.75 -14.65 -12.02
N VAL A 152 -12.58 -14.54 -10.99
CA VAL A 152 -12.81 -13.28 -10.28
C VAL A 152 -11.97 -13.25 -9.02
N PHE A 153 -11.19 -12.19 -8.85
CA PHE A 153 -10.40 -11.95 -7.65
C PHE A 153 -10.58 -10.50 -7.18
N THR A 154 -10.22 -10.24 -5.93
CA THR A 154 -10.45 -8.99 -5.23
C THR A 154 -9.11 -8.33 -4.93
N ASN A 155 -9.03 -7.03 -5.21
CA ASN A 155 -7.97 -6.18 -4.68
C ASN A 155 -8.60 -5.08 -3.80
N TYR A 156 -7.87 -4.61 -2.81
CA TYR A 156 -8.37 -3.59 -1.89
C TYR A 156 -7.82 -2.21 -2.25
N ARG A 157 -8.72 -1.23 -2.40
CA ARG A 157 -8.37 0.18 -2.60
C ARG A 157 -8.74 1.00 -1.37
N PHE A 158 -7.90 1.98 -1.07
CA PHE A 158 -8.10 2.93 0.03
C PHE A 158 -8.51 4.27 -0.55
N ARG A 159 -9.68 4.77 -0.15
CA ARG A 159 -10.20 6.06 -0.59
C ARG A 159 -10.39 6.97 0.62
N ASP A 160 -9.71 8.12 0.65
CA ASP A 160 -9.85 9.08 1.75
C ASP A 160 -11.32 9.51 1.87
N LYS A 161 -11.90 9.44 3.06
CA LYS A 161 -13.29 9.86 3.31
C LYS A 161 -13.52 11.35 2.99
N ARG A 162 -12.48 12.19 3.06
CA ARG A 162 -12.55 13.64 2.76
C ARG A 162 -12.60 13.95 1.27
N SER A 163 -12.23 13.00 0.40
CA SER A 163 -12.18 13.21 -1.06
C SER A 163 -13.55 13.41 -1.73
N ARG A 164 -14.67 13.22 -1.02
CA ARG A 164 -16.02 13.50 -1.56
C ARG A 164 -16.37 14.99 -1.73
N SER A 165 -15.47 15.91 -1.41
CA SER A 165 -15.75 17.36 -1.48
C SER A 165 -15.40 18.03 -2.81
N GLN A 166 -14.80 17.32 -3.79
CA GLN A 166 -14.16 17.99 -4.94
C GLN A 166 -14.49 17.48 -6.34
N ILE A 167 -15.49 16.61 -6.51
CA ILE A 167 -15.91 16.19 -7.86
C ILE A 167 -17.43 16.30 -7.94
N PHE A 168 -17.92 17.51 -8.19
CA PHE A 168 -19.10 17.87 -9.01
C PHE A 168 -19.25 19.40 -9.00
N ARG A 169 -18.36 20.09 -9.72
CA ARG A 169 -18.59 21.45 -10.22
C ARG A 169 -17.86 21.61 -11.55
N THR A 170 -18.55 21.28 -12.64
CA THR A 170 -18.95 22.20 -13.71
C THR A 170 -19.81 21.41 -14.68
#